data_AF-A0A166C8S5-F1
#
_entry.id   AF-A0A166C8S5-F1
#
_cell.length_a   1.000
_cell.length_b   1.000
_cell.length_c   1.000
_cell.angle_alpha   90.00
_cell.angle_beta   90.00
_cell.angle_gamma   90.00
#
_symmetry.space_group_name_H-M   'P 1'
#
loop_
_entity.id
_entity.type
_entity.pdbx_description
1 polymer ?
#
loop_
_entity_poly.entity_id
_entity_poly.type
_entity_poly.pdbx_seq_one_letter_code
_entity_poly.pdbx_strand_id
1 'polypeptide(L)'
;QDEWTAVLKVAHMWDCLAIRTLAIDRLNRELGDPSCMTKSFDRLVLARKFTVESWTKPALDGLVARDAPLDAEEIEQMLPEDVAHVAAVREDRALRK
;
A
#
# COMPACT_ATOMS: atom_id res chain seq x y z
N GLN A 1 -1.02 12.41 11.92
CA GLN A 1 -1.79 12.33 10.66
C GLN A 1 -0.92 12.97 9.60
N ASP A 2 -0.46 12.20 8.61
CA ASP A 2 0.39 12.73 7.54
C ASP A 2 -0.37 13.79 6.73
N GLU A 3 0.19 15.01 6.71
CA GLU A 3 -0.42 16.18 6.07
C GLU A 3 -0.79 15.90 4.61
N TRP A 4 0.05 15.15 3.90
CA TRP A 4 -0.17 14.79 2.50
C TRP A 4 -1.27 13.75 2.28
N THR A 5 -1.54 12.88 3.26
CA THR A 5 -2.67 11.95 3.21
C THR A 5 -3.99 12.72 3.30
N ALA A 6 -4.05 13.80 4.10
CA ALA A 6 -5.20 14.69 4.14
C ALA A 6 -5.37 15.46 2.83
N VAL A 7 -4.28 15.97 2.25
CA VAL A 7 -4.30 16.64 0.93
C VAL A 7 -4.77 15.69 -0.18
N LEU A 8 -4.29 14.44 -0.19
CA LEU A 8 -4.73 13.43 -1.17
C LEU A 8 -6.23 13.12 -1.02
N LYS A 9 -6.72 13.02 0.22
CA LYS A 9 -8.14 12.79 0.51
C LYS A 9 -9.02 13.91 -0.07
N VAL A 10 -8.67 15.16 0.19
CA VAL A 10 -9.41 16.31 -0.32
C VAL A 10 -9.28 16.36 -1.86
N ALA A 11 -8.09 16.20 -2.41
CA ALA A 11 -7.91 16.22 -3.86
C ALA A 11 -8.76 15.17 -4.59
N HIS A 12 -8.88 13.97 -4.01
CA HIS A 12 -9.74 12.92 -4.55
C HIS A 12 -11.24 13.24 -4.42
N MET A 13 -11.68 13.79 -3.27
CA MET A 13 -13.07 14.17 -3.06
C MET A 13 -13.56 15.26 -4.03
N TRP A 14 -12.67 16.18 -4.41
CA TRP A 14 -12.99 17.31 -5.28
C TRP A 14 -12.56 17.09 -6.74
N ASP A 15 -12.17 15.86 -7.08
CA ASP A 15 -11.67 15.45 -8.41
C ASP A 15 -10.57 16.36 -9.00
N CYS A 16 -9.74 16.93 -8.12
CA CYS A 16 -8.64 17.80 -8.50
C CYS A 16 -7.42 16.98 -8.89
N LEU A 17 -7.38 16.54 -10.15
CA LEU A 17 -6.31 15.69 -10.72
C LEU A 17 -4.89 16.25 -10.50
N ALA A 18 -4.69 17.56 -10.62
CA ALA A 18 -3.39 18.19 -10.44
C ALA A 18 -2.86 18.07 -9.00
N ILE A 19 -3.72 18.36 -8.02
CA ILE A 19 -3.37 18.27 -6.59
C ILE A 19 -3.20 16.81 -6.18
N ARG A 20 -4.03 15.92 -6.71
CA ARG A 20 -3.94 14.48 -6.49
C ARG A 20 -2.60 13.94 -6.97
N THR A 21 -2.17 14.29 -8.17
CA THR A 21 -0.87 13.89 -8.72
C THR A 21 0.28 14.41 -7.86
N LEU A 22 0.22 15.68 -7.46
CA LEU A 22 1.24 16.29 -6.60
C LEU A 22 1.32 15.63 -5.22
N ALA A 23 0.17 15.28 -4.62
CA ALA A 23 0.11 14.59 -3.34
C ALA A 23 0.69 13.15 -3.44
N ILE A 24 0.39 12.43 -4.52
CA ILE A 24 0.99 11.12 -4.81
C ILE A 24 2.51 11.24 -4.93
N ASP A 25 3.02 12.20 -5.69
CA ASP A 25 4.47 12.40 -5.83
C ASP A 25 5.17 12.74 -4.51
N ARG A 26 4.50 13.51 -3.63
CA ARG A 26 5.02 13.85 -2.31
C ARG A 26 5.01 12.65 -1.37
N LEU A 27 3.90 11.92 -1.30
CA LEU A 27 3.80 10.69 -0.52
C LEU A 27 4.78 9.62 -0.99
N ASN A 28 5.03 9.52 -2.31
CA ASN A 28 6.09 8.66 -2.84
C ASN A 28 7.47 9.00 -2.27
N ARG A 29 7.77 10.29 -2.08
CA ARG A 29 9.05 10.74 -1.51
C ARG A 29 9.10 10.55 0.01
N GLU A 30 8.00 10.74 0.72
CA GLU A 30 7.93 10.61 2.20
C GLU A 30 7.83 9.16 2.69
N LEU A 31 7.10 8.31 1.96
CA LEU A 31 7.07 6.87 2.21
C LEU A 31 8.45 6.24 1.94
N GLY A 32 9.29 6.92 1.16
CA GLY A 32 10.67 6.52 0.90
C GLY A 32 10.76 5.37 -0.10
N ASP A 33 11.80 4.55 0.05
CA ASP A 33 12.03 3.39 -0.81
C ASP A 33 10.79 2.47 -0.82
N PRO A 34 10.26 2.11 -2.01
CA PRO A 34 9.18 1.13 -2.12
C PRO A 34 9.41 -0.21 -1.45
N SER A 35 10.67 -0.57 -1.20
CA SER A 35 11.09 -1.75 -0.46
C SER A 35 11.04 -1.58 1.07
N CYS A 36 10.63 -0.43 1.59
CA CYS A 36 10.49 -0.21 3.03
C CYS A 36 9.31 -1.05 3.57
N MET A 37 9.64 -2.24 4.09
CA MET A 37 8.67 -3.23 4.59
C MET A 37 7.74 -2.67 5.68
N THR A 38 8.21 -1.69 6.45
CA THR A 38 7.44 -1.07 7.55
C THR A 38 6.26 -0.22 7.06
N LYS A 39 6.29 0.26 5.81
CA LYS A 39 5.24 1.15 5.24
C LYS A 39 4.46 0.53 4.08
N SER A 40 4.67 -0.77 3.83
CA SER A 40 4.06 -1.46 2.70
C SER A 40 2.53 -1.60 2.85
N PHE A 41 2.05 -1.85 4.07
CA PHE A 41 0.62 -1.91 4.38
C PHE A 41 -0.07 -0.56 4.16
N ASP A 42 0.43 0.52 4.77
CA ASP A 42 -0.14 1.87 4.62
C ASP A 42 -0.23 2.29 3.15
N ARG A 43 0.81 1.97 2.38
CA ARG A 43 0.85 2.23 0.94
C ARG A 43 -0.23 1.46 0.20
N LEU A 44 -0.47 0.19 0.53
CA LEU A 44 -1.52 -0.62 -0.09
C LEU A 44 -2.91 -0.04 0.21
N VAL A 45 -3.19 0.31 1.47
CA VAL A 45 -4.47 0.89 1.88
C VAL A 45 -4.73 2.21 1.14
N LEU A 46 -3.73 3.09 1.07
CA LEU A 46 -3.84 4.34 0.31
C LEU A 46 -4.00 4.09 -1.19
N ALA A 47 -3.27 3.11 -1.75
CA ALA A 47 -3.37 2.74 -3.16
C ALA A 47 -4.78 2.26 -3.52
N ARG A 48 -5.38 1.40 -2.70
CA ARG A 48 -6.75 0.90 -2.92
C ARG A 48 -7.78 2.01 -2.70
N LYS A 49 -7.67 2.75 -1.61
CA LYS A 49 -8.60 3.83 -1.24
C LYS A 49 -8.64 4.96 -2.26
N PHE A 50 -7.50 5.30 -2.84
CA PHE A 50 -7.40 6.36 -3.83
C PHE A 50 -7.26 5.82 -5.25
N THR A 51 -7.28 4.52 -5.51
CA THR A 51 -7.12 3.96 -6.87
C THR A 51 -5.79 4.39 -7.53
N VAL A 52 -4.68 4.21 -6.82
CA VAL A 52 -3.32 4.50 -7.29
C VAL A 52 -2.63 3.18 -7.64
N GLU A 53 -2.90 2.66 -8.84
CA GLU A 53 -2.43 1.34 -9.27
C GLU A 53 -0.90 1.18 -9.25
N SER A 54 -0.16 2.28 -9.48
CA SER A 54 1.30 2.30 -9.44
C SER A 54 1.88 1.91 -8.07
N TRP A 55 1.07 1.98 -7.01
CA TRP A 55 1.49 1.66 -5.64
C TRP A 55 1.10 0.26 -5.19
N THR A 56 0.11 -0.36 -5.82
CA THR A 56 -0.42 -1.66 -5.40
C THR A 56 0.65 -2.74 -5.49
N LYS A 57 1.30 -2.88 -6.65
CA LYS A 57 2.34 -3.89 -6.87
C LYS A 57 3.52 -3.77 -5.89
N PRO A 58 4.20 -2.61 -5.77
CA PRO A 58 5.31 -2.49 -4.83
C PRO A 58 4.90 -2.68 -3.37
N ALA A 59 3.66 -2.29 -3.01
CA ALA A 59 3.15 -2.52 -1.66
C ALA A 59 2.94 -4.02 -1.36
N LEU A 60 2.36 -4.77 -2.31
CA LEU A 60 2.22 -6.22 -2.19
C LEU A 60 3.58 -6.92 -2.15
N ASP A 61 4.53 -6.53 -3.00
CA ASP A 61 5.90 -7.08 -2.99
C ASP A 61 6.58 -6.85 -1.63
N GLY A 62 6.42 -5.65 -1.05
CA GLY A 62 6.92 -5.33 0.28
C GLY A 62 6.26 -6.16 1.40
N LEU A 63 4.94 -6.39 1.31
CA LEU A 63 4.23 -7.28 2.23
C LEU A 63 4.70 -8.73 2.08
N VAL A 64 4.87 -9.24 0.86
CA VAL A 64 5.39 -10.61 0.63
C VAL A 64 6.81 -10.77 1.19
N ALA A 65 7.66 -9.77 1.03
CA ALA A 65 9.04 -9.79 1.51
C ALA A 65 9.17 -9.67 3.03
N ARG A 66 8.18 -9.06 3.70
CA ARG A 66 8.16 -8.86 5.16
C ARG A 66 8.16 -10.19 5.90
N ASP A 67 9.08 -10.36 6.87
CA ASP A 67 9.15 -11.57 7.69
C ASP A 67 8.01 -11.67 8.73
N ALA A 68 7.44 -10.53 9.14
CA ALA A 68 6.30 -10.49 10.05
C ALA A 68 5.00 -10.95 9.36
N PRO A 69 4.16 -11.74 10.06
CA PRO A 69 2.83 -12.12 9.57
C PRO A 69 1.95 -10.89 9.37
N LEU A 70 0.87 -11.03 8.59
CA LEU A 70 -0.20 -10.03 8.57
C LEU A 70 -0.94 -10.10 9.90
N ASP A 71 -1.18 -8.95 10.53
CA ASP A 71 -2.01 -8.90 11.73
C ASP A 71 -3.52 -8.86 11.37
N ALA A 72 -4.38 -9.08 12.37
CA ALA A 72 -5.82 -9.15 12.14
C ALA A 72 -6.42 -7.81 11.68
N GLU A 73 -5.86 -6.68 12.13
CA GLU A 73 -6.34 -5.34 11.80
C GLU A 73 -5.93 -4.94 10.37
N GLU A 74 -4.75 -5.38 9.92
CA GLU A 74 -4.28 -5.28 8.54
C GLU A 74 -5.19 -6.09 7.61
N ILE A 75 -5.47 -7.35 7.97
CA ILE A 75 -6.33 -8.24 7.17
C ILE A 75 -7.74 -7.65 7.02
N GLU A 76 -8.30 -7.06 8.07
CA GLU A 76 -9.63 -6.44 8.03
C GLU A 76 -9.69 -5.23 7.07
N GLN A 77 -8.58 -4.50 6.92
CA GLN A 77 -8.49 -3.33 6.06
C GLN A 77 -8.07 -3.64 4.62
N MET A 78 -7.55 -4.85 4.37
CA MET A 78 -7.14 -5.30 3.04
C MET A 78 -8.33 -5.87 2.25
N LEU A 79 -8.22 -5.82 0.92
CA LEU A 79 -9.13 -6.57 0.08
C LEU A 79 -8.84 -8.07 0.18
N PRO A 80 -9.85 -8.95 0.12
CA PRO A 80 -9.65 -10.39 0.18
C PRO A 80 -8.66 -10.91 -0.87
N GLU A 81 -8.67 -10.30 -2.07
CA GLU A 81 -7.72 -10.61 -3.16
C GLU A 81 -6.26 -10.30 -2.79
N ASP A 82 -6.01 -9.20 -2.08
CA ASP A 82 -4.67 -8.80 -1.66
C ASP A 82 -4.14 -9.75 -0.57
N VAL A 83 -5.01 -10.12 0.39
CA VAL A 83 -4.67 -11.08 1.45
C VAL A 83 -4.35 -12.45 0.84
N ALA A 84 -5.20 -12.95 -0.06
CA ALA A 84 -4.99 -14.22 -0.75
C ALA A 84 -3.69 -14.21 -1.57
N HIS A 85 -3.38 -13.11 -2.24
CA HIS A 85 -2.12 -12.97 -2.98
C HIS A 85 -0.90 -13.05 -2.06
N VAL A 86 -0.86 -12.25 -0.98
CA VAL A 86 0.26 -12.24 -0.04
C VAL A 86 0.44 -13.62 0.61
N ALA A 87 -0.65 -14.26 1.02
CA ALA A 87 -0.62 -15.61 1.60
C ALA A 87 -0.08 -16.64 0.61
N ALA A 88 -0.65 -16.71 -0.61
CA ALA A 88 -0.26 -17.69 -1.62
C ALA A 88 1.24 -17.61 -1.98
N VAL A 89 1.77 -16.39 -2.15
CA VAL A 89 3.19 -16.21 -2.49
C VAL A 89 4.10 -16.59 -1.32
N ARG A 90 3.71 -16.25 -0.09
CA ARG A 90 4.48 -16.63 1.11
C ARG A 90 4.47 -18.14 1.35
N GLU A 91 3.34 -18.80 1.12
CA GLU A 91 3.19 -20.26 1.21
C GLU A 91 4.05 -20.98 0.17
N ASP A 92 3.99 -20.56 -1.10
CA ASP A 92 4.86 -21.12 -2.15
C ASP A 92 6.35 -20.95 -1.80
N ARG A 93 6.73 -19.79 -1.27
CA ARG A 93 8.10 -19.54 -0.79
C ARG A 93 8.49 -20.45 0.38
N ALA A 94 7.55 -20.75 1.29
CA ALA A 94 7.80 -21.63 2.42
C ALA A 94 7.92 -23.10 2.00
N LEU A 95 7.13 -23.54 1.03
CA LEU A 95 7.16 -24.92 0.49
C LEU A 95 8.40 -25.23 -0.33
N ARG A 96 9.07 -24.21 -0.89
CA ARG A 96 10.30 -24.35 -1.68
C ARG A 96 11.59 -24.33 -0.84
N LYS A 97 11.49 -24.10 0.47
CA LYS A 97 12.62 -24.17 1.41
C LYS A 97 12.74 -25.55 2.01
#